data_AF-A0A7K4KLR3-F1
#
_entry.id   AF-A0A7K4KLR3-F1
#
_cell.length_a   1.000
_cell.length_b   1.000
_cell.length_c   1.000
_cell.angle_alpha   90.00
_cell.angle_beta   90.00
_cell.angle_gamma   90.00
#
_symmetry.space_group_name_H-M   'P 1'
#
loop_
_entity.id
_entity.type
_entity.pdbx_description
1 polymer ?
#
loop_
_entity_poly.entity_id
_entity_poly.type
_entity_poly.pdbx_seq_one_letter_code
_entity_poly.pdbx_strand_id
1 'polypeptide(L)'
;GVSSYYAQQNEVTSSDNLDFRHHSYKDMRQVRPRAGGRSALTRPCARASPRVPTRRQLMKVVNEECAAAAGEPEFRYTAGLHGNEALGRELLLLLMQFLCKEYRDGNPRVRALVTETRIHLVPSLNPDGYELARTAGSELGNWALGHWTEEGYDLFENFPDLAAPLWAAQERQRVPPRVPEQRLPVPEH
;
A
#
# COMPACT_ATOMS: atom_id res chain seq x y z
N GLY A 1 -30.97 10.43 24.41
CA GLY A 1 -29.85 9.75 23.75
C GLY A 1 -29.56 10.45 22.43
N VAL A 2 -28.30 10.43 21.98
CA VAL A 2 -27.90 11.00 20.69
C VAL A 2 -27.77 9.83 19.70
N SER A 3 -28.67 9.75 18.72
CA SER A 3 -28.66 8.66 17.74
C SER A 3 -27.51 8.83 16.74
N SER A 4 -26.91 7.73 16.28
CA SER A 4 -25.70 7.74 15.44
C SER A 4 -26.01 7.95 13.95
N TYR A 5 -26.56 9.11 13.59
CA TYR A 5 -26.99 9.41 12.22
C TYR A 5 -25.84 9.44 11.18
N TYR A 6 -24.57 9.53 11.62
CA TYR A 6 -23.40 9.46 10.75
C TYR A 6 -22.84 8.04 10.51
N ALA A 7 -23.20 7.03 11.32
CA ALA A 7 -22.63 5.68 11.19
C ALA A 7 -23.16 4.96 9.94
N GLN A 8 -24.49 4.82 9.83
CA GLN A 8 -25.12 3.96 8.82
C GLN A 8 -24.92 4.40 7.35
N GLN A 9 -24.52 5.64 7.10
CA GLN A 9 -24.33 6.15 5.72
C GLN A 9 -23.01 5.71 5.06
N ASN A 10 -22.12 5.01 5.76
CA ASN A 10 -20.85 4.51 5.18
C ASN A 10 -20.55 3.05 5.62
N GLU A 11 -21.54 2.28 6.06
CA GLU A 11 -21.36 0.87 6.43
C GLU A 11 -21.30 -0.02 5.18
N VAL A 12 -20.08 -0.34 4.75
CA VAL A 12 -19.82 -1.27 3.65
C VAL A 12 -20.21 -2.69 4.06
N THR A 13 -20.98 -3.36 3.21
CA THR A 13 -21.51 -4.70 3.45
C THR A 13 -20.84 -5.73 2.55
N SER A 14 -20.93 -7.03 2.89
CA SER A 14 -20.50 -8.11 1.99
C SER A 14 -21.33 -8.15 0.69
N SER A 15 -22.52 -7.54 0.67
CA SER A 15 -23.39 -7.36 -0.49
C SER A 15 -22.87 -6.38 -1.56
N ASP A 16 -21.82 -5.58 -1.28
CA ASP A 16 -21.29 -4.55 -2.19
C ASP A 16 -20.50 -5.08 -3.40
N ASN A 17 -20.62 -6.37 -3.72
CA ASN A 17 -20.01 -7.05 -4.89
C ASN A 17 -18.48 -6.95 -5.00
N LEU A 18 -17.79 -6.70 -3.88
CA LEU A 18 -16.33 -6.71 -3.77
C LEU A 18 -15.79 -8.15 -3.86
N ASP A 19 -14.60 -8.35 -4.44
CA ASP A 19 -13.96 -9.66 -4.57
C ASP A 19 -13.33 -10.11 -3.23
N PHE A 20 -14.15 -10.65 -2.33
CA PHE A 20 -13.72 -11.18 -1.02
C PHE A 20 -13.11 -12.58 -1.15
N ARG A 21 -11.82 -12.66 -1.48
CA ARG A 21 -11.03 -13.91 -1.52
C ARG A 21 -9.53 -13.63 -1.41
N HIS A 22 -8.74 -14.70 -1.26
CA HIS A 22 -7.31 -14.62 -1.52
C HIS A 22 -7.01 -14.52 -3.03
N HIS A 23 -6.16 -13.58 -3.40
CA HIS A 23 -5.77 -13.33 -4.79
C HIS A 23 -4.35 -13.84 -5.02
N SER A 24 -4.14 -14.77 -5.95
CA SER A 24 -2.78 -15.09 -6.46
C SER A 24 -2.12 -13.84 -7.06
N TYR A 25 -0.82 -13.84 -7.33
CA TYR A 25 -0.20 -12.71 -8.03
C TYR A 25 -0.79 -12.51 -9.45
N LYS A 26 -1.18 -13.61 -10.11
CA LYS A 26 -1.88 -13.58 -11.40
C LYS A 26 -3.24 -12.90 -11.27
N ASP A 27 -3.99 -13.19 -10.21
CA ASP A 27 -5.25 -12.50 -9.90
C ASP A 27 -5.03 -11.04 -9.58
N MET A 28 -4.12 -10.72 -8.65
CA MET A 28 -3.85 -9.37 -8.13
C MET A 28 -3.54 -8.36 -9.25
N ARG A 29 -2.79 -8.78 -10.27
CA ARG A 29 -2.51 -8.00 -11.50
C ARG A 29 -3.74 -7.79 -12.37
N GLN A 30 -4.73 -8.67 -12.29
CA GLN A 30 -5.99 -8.64 -13.05
C GLN A 30 -7.16 -8.05 -12.26
N VAL A 31 -7.07 -7.87 -10.94
CA VAL A 31 -8.11 -7.20 -10.12
C VAL A 31 -8.32 -5.78 -10.66
N ARG A 32 -9.45 -5.64 -11.37
CA ARG A 32 -10.11 -4.40 -11.78
C ARG A 32 -11.33 -4.22 -10.88
N PRO A 33 -11.85 -2.99 -10.70
CA PRO A 33 -13.19 -2.81 -10.15
C PRO A 33 -14.20 -3.64 -10.95
N ARG A 34 -15.02 -4.46 -10.28
CA ARG A 34 -16.01 -5.32 -10.95
C ARG A 34 -17.14 -4.51 -11.62
N ALA A 35 -17.37 -3.27 -11.18
CA ALA A 35 -18.19 -2.29 -11.89
C ALA A 35 -17.53 -1.88 -13.22
N GLY A 36 -18.09 -2.35 -14.33
CA GLY A 36 -17.47 -2.31 -15.66
C GLY A 36 -17.03 -0.92 -16.14
N GLY A 37 -15.93 -0.91 -16.90
CA GLY A 37 -15.28 0.29 -17.45
C GLY A 37 -13.85 0.48 -16.95
N ARG A 38 -13.04 1.26 -17.68
CA ARG A 38 -11.79 1.81 -17.14
C ARG A 38 -12.15 3.03 -16.30
N SER A 39 -12.25 2.89 -14.96
CA SER A 39 -12.18 4.09 -14.10
C SER A 39 -10.83 4.75 -14.34
N ALA A 40 -10.84 5.98 -14.88
CA ALA A 40 -9.63 6.76 -15.15
C ALA A 40 -8.75 6.92 -13.89
N LEU A 41 -9.41 6.94 -12.72
CA LEU A 41 -8.85 6.98 -11.37
C LEU A 41 -7.72 5.97 -11.13
N THR A 42 -7.81 4.75 -11.66
CA THR A 42 -6.92 3.63 -11.25
C THR A 42 -5.82 3.35 -12.26
N ARG A 43 -4.58 3.61 -11.84
CA ARG A 43 -3.44 3.71 -12.73
C ARG A 43 -2.35 2.71 -12.28
N PRO A 44 -2.20 1.54 -12.94
CA PRO A 44 -1.29 0.48 -12.49
C PRO A 44 0.18 0.83 -12.82
N CYS A 45 1.04 0.80 -11.81
CA CYS A 45 2.48 1.00 -11.93
C CYS A 45 3.21 -0.28 -11.49
N ALA A 46 4.04 -0.85 -12.37
CA ALA A 46 4.82 -2.05 -12.07
C ALA A 46 6.31 -1.69 -11.99
N ARG A 47 6.81 -1.44 -10.77
CA ARG A 47 8.23 -1.12 -10.55
C ARG A 47 9.02 -2.43 -10.51
N ALA A 48 10.06 -2.52 -11.32
CA ALA A 48 11.06 -3.59 -11.22
C ALA A 48 12.24 -3.09 -10.40
N SER A 49 12.73 -3.92 -9.47
CA SER A 49 14.10 -3.77 -8.98
C SER A 49 15.03 -4.44 -10.01
N PRO A 50 16.12 -3.80 -10.47
CA PRO A 50 17.08 -4.45 -11.36
C PRO A 50 17.96 -5.49 -10.65
N ARG A 51 17.82 -5.64 -9.32
CA ARG A 51 18.62 -6.56 -8.48
C ARG A 51 17.89 -7.84 -8.07
N VAL A 52 16.59 -7.95 -8.32
CA VAL A 52 15.73 -9.05 -7.85
C VAL A 52 15.07 -9.69 -9.09
N PRO A 53 15.30 -10.98 -9.38
CA PRO A 53 14.81 -11.63 -10.61
C PRO A 53 13.30 -11.94 -10.56
N THR A 54 12.70 -11.85 -9.37
CA THR A 54 11.37 -12.33 -9.01
C THR A 54 10.24 -11.35 -9.36
N ARG A 55 9.01 -11.60 -8.89
CA ARG A 55 7.81 -10.95 -9.45
C ARG A 55 7.76 -9.46 -9.10
N ARG A 56 7.67 -8.63 -10.14
CA ARG A 56 7.61 -7.15 -10.01
C ARG A 56 6.56 -6.70 -8.99
N GLN A 57 6.97 -5.82 -8.08
CA GLN A 57 6.08 -5.21 -7.10
C GLN A 57 4.97 -4.43 -7.81
N LEU A 58 3.72 -4.75 -7.47
CA LEU A 58 2.55 -4.14 -8.09
C LEU A 58 2.06 -2.97 -7.23
N MET A 59 2.16 -1.78 -7.77
CA MET A 59 1.61 -0.56 -7.20
C MET A 59 0.40 -0.13 -8.03
N LYS A 60 -0.68 0.31 -7.39
CA LYS A 60 -1.85 0.89 -8.05
C LYS A 60 -2.06 2.29 -7.48
N VAL A 61 -2.02 3.30 -8.34
CA VAL A 61 -2.32 4.68 -7.97
C VAL A 61 -3.82 4.90 -8.15
N VAL A 62 -4.44 5.58 -7.19
CA VAL A 62 -5.82 6.07 -7.24
C VAL A 62 -5.74 7.59 -7.14
N ASN A 63 -5.99 8.27 -8.26
CA ASN A 63 -6.03 9.73 -8.40
C ASN A 63 -6.78 10.07 -9.69
N GLU A 64 -7.62 11.11 -9.67
CA GLU A 64 -8.31 11.64 -10.84
C GLU A 64 -7.35 12.18 -11.92
N GLU A 65 -6.22 12.78 -11.52
CA GLU A 65 -5.23 13.35 -12.42
C GLU A 65 -4.05 12.44 -12.78
N CYS A 66 -3.42 12.76 -13.91
CA CYS A 66 -2.29 12.02 -14.47
C CYS A 66 -0.94 12.47 -13.90
N ALA A 67 -0.72 13.77 -13.78
CA ALA A 67 0.45 14.35 -13.14
C ALA A 67 0.34 14.24 -11.60
N ALA A 68 1.30 14.81 -10.88
CA ALA A 68 1.06 15.26 -9.50
C ALA A 68 0.77 16.76 -9.58
N ALA A 69 -0.30 17.23 -8.96
CA ALA A 69 -0.57 18.67 -8.92
C ALA A 69 0.30 19.36 -7.85
N ALA A 70 0.72 20.59 -8.11
CA ALA A 70 1.57 21.34 -7.17
C ALA A 70 0.76 21.70 -5.90
N GLY A 71 1.14 21.10 -4.77
CA GLY A 71 0.42 21.22 -3.50
C GLY A 71 -0.52 20.05 -3.18
N GLU A 72 -0.67 19.09 -4.09
CA GLU A 72 -1.39 17.84 -3.82
C GLU A 72 -0.57 16.92 -2.88
N PRO A 73 -1.13 16.45 -1.75
CA PRO A 73 -0.45 15.48 -0.90
C PRO A 73 -0.38 14.09 -1.55
N GLU A 74 0.81 13.48 -1.58
CA GLU A 74 0.97 12.06 -1.89
C GLU A 74 0.84 11.21 -0.62
N PHE A 75 -0.05 10.22 -0.64
CA PHE A 75 -0.27 9.26 0.44
C PHE A 75 0.05 7.84 -0.03
N ARG A 76 0.56 6.97 0.85
CA ARG A 76 0.86 5.57 0.52
C ARG A 76 0.47 4.58 1.62
N TYR A 77 -0.28 3.56 1.25
CA TYR A 77 -0.34 2.30 1.98
C TYR A 77 0.51 1.23 1.30
N THR A 78 1.13 0.37 2.11
CA THR A 78 1.99 -0.73 1.67
C THR A 78 1.76 -1.93 2.58
N ALA A 79 1.66 -3.13 2.00
CA ALA A 79 1.39 -4.37 2.72
C ALA A 79 2.14 -5.55 2.10
N GLY A 80 2.13 -6.69 2.79
CA GLY A 80 2.80 -7.90 2.35
C GLY A 80 4.31 -7.69 2.18
N LEU A 81 4.97 -7.15 3.21
CA LEU A 81 6.43 -7.20 3.36
C LEU A 81 6.83 -8.64 3.66
N HIS A 82 6.18 -9.24 4.66
CA HIS A 82 6.16 -10.67 4.85
C HIS A 82 5.08 -11.26 3.94
N GLY A 83 5.42 -12.31 3.19
CA GLY A 83 4.51 -12.89 2.21
C GLY A 83 3.33 -13.63 2.85
N ASN A 84 3.55 -14.23 4.03
CA ASN A 84 2.53 -14.95 4.78
C ASN A 84 1.51 -14.05 5.51
N GLU A 85 1.79 -12.75 5.66
CA GLU A 85 0.86 -11.76 6.26
C GLU A 85 -0.25 -11.32 5.27
N ALA A 86 -1.03 -12.29 4.81
CA ALA A 86 -1.98 -12.13 3.71
C ALA A 86 -3.09 -11.09 3.95
N LEU A 87 -3.46 -10.80 5.21
CA LEU A 87 -4.59 -9.92 5.53
C LEU A 87 -4.42 -8.50 4.98
N GLY A 88 -3.25 -7.87 5.20
CA GLY A 88 -3.00 -6.51 4.74
C GLY A 88 -3.05 -6.37 3.21
N ARG A 89 -2.57 -7.41 2.50
CA ARG A 89 -2.63 -7.50 1.03
C ARG A 89 -4.06 -7.44 0.51
N GLU A 90 -4.94 -8.29 1.04
CA GLU A 90 -6.32 -8.34 0.59
C GLU A 90 -7.11 -7.10 1.03
N LEU A 91 -6.83 -6.54 2.21
CA LEU A 91 -7.42 -5.27 2.66
C LEU A 91 -7.09 -4.10 1.72
N LEU A 92 -5.87 -3.99 1.18
CA LEU A 92 -5.54 -2.95 0.19
C LEU A 92 -6.20 -3.19 -1.19
N LEU A 93 -6.49 -4.45 -1.54
CA LEU A 93 -7.26 -4.78 -2.76
C LEU A 93 -8.76 -4.51 -2.58
N LEU A 94 -9.31 -4.68 -1.38
CA LEU A 94 -10.68 -4.31 -1.03
C LEU A 94 -10.83 -2.79 -0.94
N LEU A 95 -9.90 -2.08 -0.28
CA LEU A 95 -9.86 -0.61 -0.23
C LEU A 95 -9.83 0.00 -1.63
N MET A 96 -9.04 -0.55 -2.55
CA MET A 96 -9.02 -0.11 -3.94
C MET A 96 -10.39 -0.26 -4.62
N GLN A 97 -11.07 -1.41 -4.43
CA GLN A 97 -12.39 -1.66 -5.01
C GLN A 97 -13.44 -0.72 -4.41
N PHE A 98 -13.43 -0.53 -3.09
CA PHE A 98 -14.28 0.42 -2.35
C PHE A 98 -14.12 1.85 -2.87
N LEU A 99 -12.89 2.39 -2.92
CA LEU A 99 -12.63 3.75 -3.43
C LEU A 99 -13.13 3.92 -4.87
N CYS A 100 -12.98 2.90 -5.73
CA CYS A 100 -13.46 2.94 -7.11
C CYS A 100 -14.98 2.82 -7.26
N LYS A 101 -15.66 2.14 -6.32
CA LYS A 101 -17.12 2.03 -6.27
C LYS A 101 -17.72 3.33 -5.73
N GLU A 102 -17.33 3.75 -4.54
CA GLU A 102 -17.91 4.91 -3.86
C GLU A 102 -17.69 6.23 -4.62
N TYR A 103 -16.56 6.38 -5.32
CA TYR A 103 -16.36 7.54 -6.21
C TYR A 103 -17.39 7.57 -7.35
N ARG A 104 -17.71 6.41 -7.94
CA ARG A 104 -18.71 6.28 -9.03
C ARG A 104 -20.13 6.44 -8.53
N ASP A 105 -20.43 5.89 -7.35
CA ASP A 105 -21.74 5.95 -6.71
C ASP A 105 -22.02 7.34 -6.11
N GLY A 106 -21.03 8.23 -6.11
CA GLY A 106 -21.18 9.65 -5.81
C GLY A 106 -20.91 10.04 -4.36
N ASN A 107 -20.34 9.15 -3.54
CA ASN A 107 -20.07 9.39 -2.13
C ASN A 107 -19.16 10.63 -1.96
N PRO A 108 -19.65 11.74 -1.36
CA PRO A 108 -18.93 13.01 -1.36
C PRO A 108 -17.62 12.94 -0.58
N ARG A 109 -17.54 12.09 0.45
CA ARG A 109 -16.32 11.88 1.25
C ARG A 109 -15.23 11.18 0.44
N VAL A 110 -15.59 10.17 -0.35
CA VAL A 110 -14.63 9.44 -1.18
C VAL A 110 -14.24 10.27 -2.41
N ARG A 111 -15.15 11.06 -2.98
CA ARG A 111 -14.81 11.97 -4.07
C ARG A 111 -13.80 13.03 -3.63
N ALA A 112 -14.07 13.76 -2.56
CA ALA A 112 -13.10 14.72 -2.00
C ALA A 112 -11.73 14.05 -1.74
N LEU A 113 -11.71 12.91 -1.05
CA LEU A 113 -10.47 12.17 -0.75
C LEU A 113 -9.65 11.73 -1.97
N VAL A 114 -10.28 11.43 -3.11
CA VAL A 114 -9.59 10.98 -4.34
C VAL A 114 -9.24 12.13 -5.29
N THR A 115 -9.91 13.27 -5.18
CA THR A 115 -9.61 14.49 -5.93
C THR A 115 -8.60 15.40 -5.20
N GLU A 116 -8.53 15.35 -3.87
CA GLU A 116 -7.63 16.16 -3.02
C GLU A 116 -6.37 15.42 -2.55
N THR A 117 -6.19 14.13 -2.86
CA THR A 117 -5.03 13.35 -2.40
C THR A 117 -4.64 12.24 -3.37
N ARG A 118 -3.36 12.17 -3.71
CA ARG A 118 -2.80 11.12 -4.57
C ARG A 118 -2.55 9.86 -3.77
N ILE A 119 -3.44 8.87 -3.90
CA ILE A 119 -3.36 7.63 -3.11
C ILE A 119 -2.56 6.55 -3.83
N HIS A 120 -1.55 6.01 -3.15
CA HIS A 120 -0.70 4.93 -3.63
C HIS A 120 -0.94 3.65 -2.83
N LEU A 121 -1.44 2.60 -3.48
CA LEU A 121 -1.69 1.29 -2.85
C LEU A 121 -0.69 0.26 -3.37
N VAL A 122 0.12 -0.29 -2.46
CA VAL A 122 1.09 -1.37 -2.75
C VAL A 122 0.70 -2.63 -1.97
N PRO A 123 -0.22 -3.47 -2.50
CA PRO A 123 -0.75 -4.64 -1.79
C PRO A 123 0.28 -5.75 -1.49
N SER A 124 1.44 -5.77 -2.14
CA SER A 124 2.45 -6.81 -1.88
C SER A 124 3.85 -6.35 -2.32
N LEU A 125 4.81 -6.36 -1.38
CA LEU A 125 6.24 -6.17 -1.64
C LEU A 125 6.99 -7.49 -1.80
N ASN A 126 6.57 -8.56 -1.11
CA ASN A 126 7.01 -9.94 -1.25
C ASN A 126 5.91 -10.82 -1.89
N PRO A 127 5.68 -10.71 -3.21
CA PRO A 127 4.65 -11.48 -3.91
C PRO A 127 4.98 -12.96 -4.08
N ASP A 128 6.23 -13.37 -3.89
CA ASP A 128 6.70 -14.74 -4.09
C ASP A 128 6.63 -15.56 -2.79
N GLY A 129 7.04 -15.00 -1.65
CA GLY A 129 6.77 -15.56 -0.33
C GLY A 129 5.27 -15.75 -0.07
N TYR A 130 4.43 -14.84 -0.56
CA TYR A 130 2.97 -14.99 -0.51
C TYR A 130 2.49 -16.22 -1.30
N GLU A 131 3.04 -16.49 -2.48
CA GLU A 131 2.63 -17.67 -3.27
C GLU A 131 3.12 -18.97 -2.66
N LEU A 132 4.28 -18.96 -1.98
CA LEU A 132 4.77 -20.09 -1.18
C LEU A 132 3.81 -20.40 -0.02
N ALA A 133 3.49 -19.41 0.81
CA ALA A 133 2.55 -19.53 1.91
C ALA A 133 1.15 -19.96 1.45
N ARG A 134 0.61 -19.30 0.41
CA ARG A 134 -0.71 -19.61 -0.17
C ARG A 134 -0.79 -21.00 -0.81
N THR A 135 0.33 -21.57 -1.27
CA THR A 135 0.36 -22.90 -1.89
C THR A 135 0.55 -24.02 -0.86
N ALA A 136 1.25 -23.76 0.24
CA ALA A 136 1.29 -24.68 1.39
C ALA A 136 -0.04 -24.70 2.18
N GLY A 137 -0.68 -23.54 2.34
CA GLY A 137 -1.93 -23.40 3.09
C GLY A 137 -1.74 -23.24 4.60
N SER A 138 -2.78 -22.74 5.28
CA SER A 138 -2.69 -22.31 6.69
C SER A 138 -2.36 -23.44 7.68
N GLU A 139 -2.70 -24.68 7.34
CA GLU A 139 -2.46 -25.86 8.21
C GLU A 139 -1.02 -26.39 8.14
N LEU A 140 -0.26 -25.98 7.12
CA LEU A 140 1.11 -26.46 6.85
C LEU A 140 2.15 -25.32 6.87
N GLY A 141 1.70 -24.07 6.81
CA GLY A 141 2.55 -22.90 7.01
C GLY A 141 2.90 -22.71 8.49
N ASN A 142 4.15 -23.00 8.85
CA ASN A 142 4.71 -22.44 10.09
C ASN A 142 4.87 -20.92 9.94
N TRP A 143 5.12 -20.21 11.05
CA TRP A 143 5.30 -18.74 11.08
C TRP A 143 6.38 -18.21 10.12
N ALA A 144 7.30 -19.08 9.72
CA ALA A 144 8.48 -18.81 8.91
C ALA A 144 8.23 -18.95 7.39
N LEU A 145 7.27 -19.79 6.97
CA LEU A 145 7.10 -20.16 5.57
C LEU A 145 6.51 -19.00 4.75
N GLY A 146 7.32 -18.44 3.84
CA GLY A 146 6.95 -17.29 3.02
C GLY A 146 7.07 -15.94 3.73
N HIS A 147 7.72 -15.88 4.89
CA HIS A 147 8.00 -14.64 5.63
C HIS A 147 9.07 -13.81 4.88
N TRP A 148 10.28 -14.34 4.76
CA TRP A 148 11.41 -13.73 4.04
C TRP A 148 11.27 -13.77 2.50
N THR A 149 12.19 -13.11 1.79
CA THR A 149 12.34 -13.24 0.33
C THR A 149 12.91 -14.60 -0.08
N GLU A 150 12.96 -14.89 -1.38
CA GLU A 150 13.60 -16.09 -1.95
C GLU A 150 15.09 -16.19 -1.59
N GLU A 151 15.77 -15.05 -1.46
CA GLU A 151 17.16 -14.93 -1.03
C GLU A 151 17.34 -14.94 0.49
N GLY A 152 16.27 -15.10 1.27
CA GLY A 152 16.29 -15.20 2.74
C GLY A 152 16.34 -13.87 3.50
N TYR A 153 16.11 -12.73 2.85
CA TYR A 153 16.08 -11.43 3.53
C TYR A 153 14.73 -11.12 4.16
N ASP A 154 14.76 -10.51 5.34
CA ASP A 154 13.61 -9.83 5.92
C ASP A 154 13.45 -8.46 5.24
N LEU A 155 12.26 -8.15 4.67
CA LEU A 155 12.03 -6.88 3.99
C LEU A 155 11.77 -5.70 4.93
N PHE A 156 11.46 -5.96 6.20
CA PHE A 156 11.28 -4.94 7.23
C PHE A 156 12.61 -4.57 7.91
N GLU A 157 13.52 -5.53 8.08
CA GLU A 157 14.87 -5.25 8.64
C GLU A 157 15.88 -4.76 7.59
N ASN A 158 15.70 -5.06 6.29
CA ASN A 158 16.63 -4.68 5.22
C ASN A 158 16.50 -3.21 4.74
N PHE A 159 16.24 -2.28 5.66
CA PHE A 159 16.33 -0.83 5.43
C PHE A 159 17.65 -0.29 6.00
N PRO A 160 18.25 0.76 5.40
CA PRO A 160 19.46 1.37 5.95
C PRO A 160 19.22 1.94 7.36
N ASP A 161 19.98 1.47 8.35
CA ASP A 161 19.95 2.04 9.70
C ASP A 161 20.55 3.46 9.71
N LEU A 162 19.66 4.45 9.78
CA LEU A 162 20.00 5.85 9.98
C LEU A 162 19.96 6.26 11.47
N ALA A 163 19.47 5.41 12.36
CA ALA A 163 19.39 5.68 13.79
C ALA A 163 20.75 5.49 14.47
N ALA A 164 21.45 4.38 14.26
CA ALA A 164 22.80 4.19 14.83
C ALA A 164 23.80 5.31 14.49
N PRO A 165 23.95 5.77 13.22
CA PRO A 165 24.85 6.89 12.93
C PRO A 165 24.37 8.23 13.51
N LEU A 166 23.06 8.44 13.65
CA LEU A 166 22.50 9.64 14.29
C LEU A 166 22.78 9.66 15.80
N TRP A 167 22.53 8.55 16.51
CA TRP A 167 22.84 8.42 17.93
C TRP A 167 24.33 8.55 18.21
N ALA A 168 25.18 7.86 17.44
CA ALA A 168 26.64 7.99 17.54
C ALA A 168 27.15 9.39 17.21
N ALA A 169 26.45 10.17 16.38
CA ALA A 169 26.76 11.58 16.17
C ALA A 169 26.32 12.46 17.36
N GLN A 170 25.17 12.16 17.98
CA GLN A 170 24.65 12.91 19.13
C GLN A 170 25.47 12.67 20.40
N GLU A 171 25.87 11.42 20.70
CA GLU A 171 26.81 11.08 21.77
C GLU A 171 28.13 11.85 21.64
N ARG A 172 28.62 11.97 20.40
CA ARG A 172 29.86 12.71 20.06
C ARG A 172 29.66 14.22 19.95
N GLN A 173 28.49 14.74 20.33
CA GLN A 173 28.09 16.16 20.27
C GLN A 173 28.25 16.80 18.87
N ARG A 174 28.12 16.00 17.80
CA ARG A 174 28.22 16.43 16.40
C ARG A 174 26.88 16.84 15.78
N VAL A 175 25.78 16.65 16.50
CA VAL A 175 24.43 17.10 16.08
C VAL A 175 24.11 18.41 16.80
N PRO A 176 23.68 19.48 16.09
CA PRO A 176 23.25 20.73 16.74
C PRO A 176 22.10 20.50 17.73
N PRO A 177 22.12 21.10 18.94
CA PRO A 177 21.10 20.86 19.98
C PRO A 177 19.72 21.45 19.63
N ARG A 178 19.62 22.22 18.53
CA ARG A 178 18.39 22.63 17.87
C ARG A 178 18.62 22.61 16.36
N VAL A 179 17.72 21.98 15.61
CA VAL A 179 17.62 22.17 14.16
C VAL A 179 16.84 23.47 13.92
N PRO A 180 17.40 24.47 13.21
CA PRO A 180 16.67 25.69 12.88
C PRO A 180 15.63 25.40 11.78
N GLU A 181 14.35 25.42 12.17
CA GLU A 181 13.17 25.05 11.35
C GLU A 181 13.10 23.58 10.90
N GLN A 182 11.87 23.13 10.57
CA GLN A 182 11.62 21.83 9.93
C GLN A 182 11.82 21.87 8.40
N ARG A 183 12.30 22.98 7.85
CA ARG A 183 12.61 23.12 6.42
C ARG A 183 13.99 22.53 6.14
N LEU A 184 14.01 21.27 5.73
CA LEU A 184 15.16 20.76 4.99
C LEU A 184 15.32 21.61 3.71
N PRO A 185 16.50 22.20 3.43
CA PRO A 185 16.71 22.93 2.20
C PRO A 185 16.59 21.98 1.01
N VAL A 186 15.96 22.45 -0.08
CA VAL A 186 15.94 21.71 -1.34
C VAL A 186 17.38 21.64 -1.88
N PRO A 187 17.93 20.47 -2.22
CA PRO A 187 19.28 20.38 -2.78
C PRO A 187 19.36 21.10 -4.14
N GLU A 188 20.32 22.00 -4.31
CA GLU A 188 20.57 22.73 -5.56
C GLU A 188 21.48 21.95 -6.54
N HIS A 189 21.25 20.65 -6.72
CA HIS A 189 22.00 19.75 -7.62
C HIS A 189 21.06 18.80 -8.38
#